data_AF-G0A5D2-F1
#
_entry.id   AF-G0A5D2-F1
#
_cell.length_a   1.000
_cell.length_b   1.000
_cell.length_c   1.000
_cell.angle_alpha   90.00
_cell.angle_beta   90.00
_cell.angle_gamma   90.00
#
_symmetry.space_group_name_H-M   'P 1'
#
loop_
_entity.id
_entity.type
_entity.pdbx_description
1 polymer ?
#
loop_
_entity_poly.entity_id
_entity_poly.type
_entity_poly.pdbx_seq_one_letter_code
_entity_poly.pdbx_strand_id
1 'polypeptide(L)' 'MKEPLTSTPTELLEIEQLIDDLMADFQHPIHNRRHPQHADCAKALDNLMEHADKLRNRWLID' A
#
# COMPACT_ATOMS: atom_id res chain seq x y z
N MET A 1 -18.31 0.27 27.09
CA MET A 1 -18.32 0.19 25.61
C MET A 1 -17.18 1.06 25.13
N LYS A 2 -16.14 0.48 24.52
CA LYS A 2 -15.17 1.28 23.75
C LYS A 2 -15.85 1.54 22.41
N GLU A 3 -16.14 2.80 22.12
CA GLU A 3 -16.56 3.19 20.77
C GLU A 3 -15.39 2.86 19.82
N PRO A 4 -15.60 2.13 18.71
CA PRO A 4 -14.56 1.99 17.72
C PRO A 4 -14.28 3.39 17.21
N LEU A 5 -13.03 3.85 17.31
CA LEU A 5 -12.61 5.12 16.72
C LEU A 5 -13.00 5.07 15.24
N THR A 6 -14.09 5.75 14.88
CA THR A 6 -14.82 5.57 13.61
C THR A 6 -14.08 6.11 12.38
N SER A 7 -12.78 6.38 12.50
CA SER A 7 -11.92 6.84 11.43
C SER A 7 -10.79 5.83 11.22
N THR A 8 -10.66 5.33 10.00
CA THR A 8 -9.45 4.64 9.54
C THR A 8 -8.23 5.48 9.94
N PRO A 9 -7.15 4.87 10.47
CA PRO A 9 -5.94 5.63 10.82
C PRO A 9 -5.45 6.42 9.61
N THR A 10 -5.12 7.70 9.79
CA THR A 10 -4.61 8.57 8.71
C THR A 10 -3.43 7.94 7.98
N GLU A 11 -2.53 7.30 8.73
CA GLU A 11 -1.39 6.56 8.20
C GLU A 11 -1.82 5.43 7.24
N LEU A 12 -2.88 4.70 7.56
CA LEU A 12 -3.38 3.63 6.68
C LEU A 12 -3.98 4.21 5.39
N LEU A 13 -4.72 5.32 5.49
CA LEU A 13 -5.28 6.00 4.31
C LEU A 13 -4.18 6.55 3.40
N GLU A 14 -3.12 7.13 3.97
CA GLU A 14 -1.97 7.65 3.23
C GLU A 14 -1.20 6.54 2.51
N ILE A 15 -1.01 5.40 3.17
CA ILE A 15 -0.35 4.23 2.58
C ILE A 15 -1.19 3.62 1.47
N GLU A 16 -2.51 3.47 1.67
CA GLU A 16 -3.43 2.96 0.65
C GLU A 16 -3.44 3.87 -0.60
N GLN A 17 -3.49 5.19 -0.41
CA GLN A 17 -3.42 6.14 -1.53
C GLN A 17 -2.09 6.04 -2.28
N LEU A 18 -0.97 5.90 -1.55
CA LEU A 18 0.35 5.74 -2.17
C LEU A 18 0.46 4.43 -2.97
N ILE A 19 -0.13 3.34 -2.48
CA ILE A 19 -0.18 2.06 -3.20
C ILE A 19 -0.96 2.22 -4.52
N ASP A 20 -2.10 2.91 -4.51
CA ASP A 20 -2.91 3.13 -5.70
C ASP A 20 -2.16 3.95 -6.76
N ASP A 21 -1.50 5.03 -6.34
CA ASP A 21 -0.69 5.87 -7.23
C ASP A 21 0.47 5.06 -7.86
N LEU A 22 1.16 4.25 -7.05
CA LEU A 22 2.24 3.40 -7.53
C LEU A 22 1.73 2.30 -8.48
N MET A 23 0.59 1.66 -8.18
CA MET A 23 0.01 0.66 -9.08
C MET A 23 -0.35 1.26 -10.44
N ALA A 24 -0.86 2.49 -10.48
CA ALA A 24 -1.13 3.18 -11.73
C ALA A 24 0.16 3.45 -12.54
N ASP A 25 1.22 3.88 -11.86
CA ASP A 25 2.53 4.09 -12.49
C ASP A 25 3.14 2.78 -13.03
N PHE A 26 2.96 1.66 -12.32
CA PHE A 26 3.39 0.33 -12.76
C PHE A 26 2.70 -0.18 -14.01
N GLN A 27 1.50 0.31 -14.30
CA GLN A 27 0.80 0.02 -15.55
C GLN A 27 1.30 0.89 -16.71
N HIS A 28 2.10 1.92 -16.44
CA HIS A 28 2.63 2.79 -17.47
C HIS A 28 3.64 2.05 -18.37
N PRO A 29 3.56 2.18 -19.71
CA PRO A 29 4.47 1.49 -20.63
C PRO A 29 5.96 1.77 -20.42
N ILE A 30 6.32 2.87 -19.75
CA ILE A 30 7.71 3.22 -19.41
C ILE A 30 8.23 2.37 -18.24
N HIS A 31 7.39 2.11 -17.24
CA HIS A 31 7.71 1.30 -16.06
C HIS A 31 7.36 -0.17 -16.28
N ASN A 32 7.58 -0.66 -17.50
CA ASN A 32 7.28 -2.04 -17.86
C ASN A 32 8.38 -3.01 -17.37
N ARG A 33 8.14 -4.31 -17.52
CA ARG A 33 9.05 -5.41 -17.11
C ARG A 33 10.47 -5.35 -17.68
N ARG A 34 10.75 -4.50 -18.67
CA ARG A 34 12.09 -4.30 -19.26
C ARG A 34 12.89 -3.22 -18.55
N HIS A 35 12.28 -2.44 -17.64
CA HIS A 35 13.00 -1.46 -16.86
C HIS A 35 13.98 -2.17 -15.89
N PRO A 36 15.27 -1.77 -15.83
CA PRO A 36 16.27 -2.46 -15.00
C PRO A 36 15.88 -2.59 -13.52
N GLN A 37 15.12 -1.62 -13.00
CA GLN A 37 14.68 -1.58 -11.61
C GLN A 37 13.25 -2.10 -11.41
N HIS A 38 12.56 -2.58 -12.45
CA HIS A 38 11.17 -3.04 -12.34
C HIS A 38 10.98 -4.08 -11.24
N ALA A 39 11.90 -5.05 -11.14
CA ALA A 39 11.83 -6.11 -10.13
C ALA A 39 11.95 -5.57 -8.70
N ASP A 40 12.88 -4.64 -8.47
CA ASP A 40 13.10 -4.03 -7.16
C ASP A 40 11.92 -3.14 -6.77
N CYS A 41 11.42 -2.34 -7.70
CA CYS A 41 10.24 -1.51 -7.47
C CYS A 41 9.00 -2.38 -7.19
N ALA A 42 8.80 -3.49 -7.92
CA ALA A 42 7.66 -4.38 -7.74
C ALA A 42 7.70 -5.03 -6.35
N LYS A 43 8.89 -5.48 -5.93
CA LYS A 43 9.11 -6.00 -4.58
C LYS A 43 8.86 -4.94 -3.50
N ALA A 44 9.24 -3.68 -3.74
CA ALA A 44 8.96 -2.59 -2.82
C ALA A 44 7.46 -2.33 -2.68
N LEU A 45 6.71 -2.39 -3.78
CA LEU A 45 5.25 -2.28 -3.79
C LEU A 45 4.59 -3.44 -3.03
N ASP A 46 5.01 -4.68 -3.28
CA ASP A 46 4.51 -5.86 -2.55
C ASP A 46 4.71 -5.72 -1.03
N ASN A 47 5.89 -5.26 -0.61
CA ASN A 47 6.18 -5.03 0.81
C ASN A 47 5.30 -3.93 1.41
N LEU A 48 5.00 -2.88 0.66
CA LEU A 48 4.15 -1.78 1.11
C LEU A 48 2.69 -2.25 1.27
N MET A 49 2.20 -3.07 0.34
CA MET A 49 0.89 -3.71 0.44
C MET A 49 0.79 -4.64 1.66
N GLU A 50 1.81 -5.47 1.90
CA GLU A 50 1.86 -6.33 3.09
C GLU A 50 1.86 -5.51 4.39
N HIS A 51 2.52 -4.36 4.39
CA HIS A 51 2.53 -3.44 5.53
C HIS A 51 1.16 -2.82 5.78
N ALA A 52 0.48 -2.35 4.73
CA ALA A 52 -0.89 -1.83 4.82
C ALA A 52 -1.85 -2.89 5.38
N ASP A 53 -1.73 -4.14 4.93
CA ASP A 53 -2.53 -5.25 5.43
C ASP A 53 -2.27 -5.53 6.93
N LYS A 54 -1.01 -5.47 7.37
CA LYS A 54 -0.67 -5.59 8.80
C LYS A 54 -1.27 -4.47 9.64
N LEU A 55 -1.23 -3.23 9.16
CA LEU A 55 -1.83 -2.08 9.82
C LEU A 55 -3.35 -2.21 9.90
N ARG A 56 -4.00 -2.60 8.79
CA ARG A 56 -5.44 -2.84 8.74
C ARG A 56 -5.86 -3.95 9.71
N ASN A 57 -5.15 -5.07 9.72
CA ASN A 57 -5.42 -6.18 10.63
C ASN A 57 -5.24 -5.78 12.10
N ARG A 58 -4.20 -5.00 12.41
CA ARG A 58 -4.00 -4.48 13.77
C ARG A 58 -5.16 -3.59 14.19
N TRP A 59 -5.63 -2.70 13.32
CA TRP A 59 -6.76 -1.83 13.60
C TRP A 59 -8.08 -2.58 13.77
N LEU A 60 -8.33 -3.63 12.98
CA LEU A 60 -9.55 -4.45 13.10
C LEU A 60 -9.57 -5.33 14.37
N ILE A 61 -8.43 -5.54 15.02
CA ILE A 61 -8.28 -6.36 16.23
C ILE A 61 -8.37 -5.51 17.51
N ASP A 62 -8.09 -4.19 17.44
CA ASP A 62 -8.14 -3.23 18.57
C ASP A 62 -9.54 -2.63 18.81
#